data_AF-A0A552UGZ9-F1
#
_entry.id   AF-A0A552UGZ9-F1
#
_cell.length_a   1.000
_cell.length_b   1.000
_cell.length_c   1.000
_cell.angle_alpha   90.00
_cell.angle_beta   90.00
_cell.angle_gamma   90.00
#
_symmetry.space_group_name_H-M   'P 1'
#
loop_
_entity.id
_entity.type
_entity.pdbx_description
1 polymer ?
#
loop_
_entity_poly.entity_id
_entity_poly.type
_entity_poly.pdbx_seq_one_letter_code
_entity_poly.pdbx_strand_id
1 'polypeptide(L)'
;MRHGQRLKPQRRGARPAGQVALHRATGRLVMRNELKAGLALCGMALAVPTAAAEIVAAGTAGTTGATALYLTLPSELTASEALTVEETASFLGRPDDVHTGIGSGFITYDFGSFRLVDGAGADFNVYEVDFGTVEFASADILVSADGLTFFNVEGTGVAAVDLAGDETHSVATWRRSYDLGAAVTALGVSQFRFLRLDGTSSGGISGNNGFDPDAVAGINFIDLTPPVGGVPEPGTWALMIGGFGLVGGAMRRRTALATVAA
;
A
#
# COMPACT_ATOMS: atom_id res chain seq x y z
N MET A 1 46.95 47.49 25.36
CA MET A 1 47.66 46.82 24.25
C MET A 1 46.70 45.85 23.58
N ARG A 2 46.50 45.98 22.26
CA ARG A 2 46.11 44.99 21.20
C ARG A 2 45.05 43.92 21.56
N HIS A 3 44.06 43.58 20.74
CA HIS A 3 43.95 43.64 19.29
C HIS A 3 42.48 43.40 18.90
N GLY A 4 41.85 44.33 18.18
CA GLY A 4 40.54 44.13 17.57
C GLY A 4 40.69 43.34 16.27
N GLN A 5 39.97 42.22 16.15
CA GLN A 5 39.89 41.45 14.91
C GLN A 5 38.74 41.96 14.03
N ARG A 6 39.13 42.36 12.81
CA ARG A 6 38.31 43.01 11.80
C ARG A 6 37.80 41.93 10.83
N LEU A 7 36.51 41.62 10.88
CA LEU A 7 35.87 40.68 9.96
C LEU A 7 35.84 41.26 8.53
N LYS A 8 36.31 40.47 7.56
CA LYS A 8 36.30 40.80 6.13
C LYS A 8 34.96 40.39 5.50
N PRO A 9 34.36 41.19 4.60
CA PRO A 9 33.15 40.81 3.87
C PRO A 9 33.48 39.83 2.72
N GLN A 10 32.76 38.71 2.66
CA GLN A 10 32.81 37.78 1.52
C GLN A 10 32.05 38.36 0.32
N ARG A 11 32.72 38.35 -0.84
CA ARG A 11 32.19 38.82 -2.12
C ARG A 11 31.24 37.80 -2.73
N ARG A 12 30.01 38.24 -3.06
CA ARG A 12 29.06 37.52 -3.92
C ARG A 12 29.59 37.47 -5.36
N GLY A 13 29.74 36.27 -5.90
CA GLY A 13 30.02 36.04 -7.32
C GLY A 13 28.72 36.02 -8.12
N ALA A 14 28.57 36.96 -9.04
CA ALA A 14 27.52 36.98 -10.05
C ALA A 14 27.79 35.89 -11.11
N ARG A 15 26.77 35.10 -11.46
CA ARG A 15 26.81 34.20 -12.63
C ARG A 15 26.18 34.93 -13.84
N PRO A 16 26.81 34.87 -15.03
CA PRO A 16 26.29 35.51 -16.23
C PRO A 16 25.15 34.68 -16.87
N ALA A 17 24.19 35.41 -17.44
CA ALA A 17 23.09 34.90 -18.23
C ALA A 17 23.60 34.37 -19.59
N GLY A 18 23.42 33.07 -19.82
CA GLY A 18 23.58 32.44 -21.12
C GLY A 18 22.25 32.38 -21.86
N GLN A 19 21.99 33.38 -22.69
CA GLN A 19 20.97 33.34 -23.75
C GLN A 19 21.37 32.26 -24.77
N VAL A 20 20.55 31.22 -24.92
CA VAL A 20 20.59 30.33 -26.08
C VAL A 20 19.29 30.52 -26.84
N ALA A 21 19.36 31.37 -27.87
CA ALA A 21 18.37 31.43 -28.92
C ALA A 21 18.67 30.32 -29.93
N LEU A 22 17.73 29.40 -30.16
CA LEU A 22 17.77 28.52 -31.33
C LEU A 22 16.42 28.48 -32.03
N HIS A 23 16.41 29.31 -33.06
CA HIS A 23 15.62 29.39 -34.27
C HIS A 23 14.99 28.07 -34.80
N ARG A 24 13.70 28.20 -35.16
CA ARG A 24 12.98 27.61 -36.33
C ARG A 24 13.00 26.09 -36.55
N ALA A 25 11.79 25.51 -36.62
CA ALA A 25 11.22 24.98 -37.86
C ALA A 25 9.73 24.60 -37.69
N THR A 26 8.82 25.48 -38.11
CA THR A 26 7.43 25.13 -38.40
C THR A 26 7.37 24.38 -39.73
N GLY A 27 7.47 23.05 -39.67
CA GLY A 27 7.21 22.14 -40.78
C GLY A 27 5.77 21.65 -40.75
N ARG A 28 4.89 22.31 -41.51
CA ARG A 28 3.52 21.87 -41.79
C ARG A 28 3.58 20.71 -42.80
N LEU A 29 3.53 19.47 -42.32
CA LEU A 29 3.37 18.30 -43.17
C LEU A 29 1.89 17.92 -43.24
N VAL A 30 1.23 18.36 -44.31
CA VAL A 30 -0.07 17.81 -44.75
C VAL A 30 0.24 16.50 -45.47
N MET A 31 -0.02 15.36 -44.84
CA MET A 31 -0.15 14.09 -45.55
C MET A 31 -1.63 13.72 -45.62
N ARG A 32 -2.14 13.79 -46.85
CA ARG A 32 -3.41 13.19 -47.26
C ARG A 32 -3.27 11.67 -47.28
N ASN A 33 -4.42 11.02 -47.06
CA ASN A 33 -4.85 9.69 -47.50
C ASN A 33 -3.84 8.88 -48.31
N GLU A 34 -3.76 7.59 -48.00
CA GLU A 34 -4.03 6.48 -48.94
C GLU A 34 -3.87 5.13 -48.18
N LEU A 35 -4.83 4.23 -48.42
CA LEU A 35 -4.73 2.77 -48.34
C LEU A 35 -4.29 2.09 -47.02
N LYS A 36 -5.28 1.50 -46.32
CA LYS A 36 -5.06 0.19 -45.67
C LYS A 36 -6.13 -0.80 -46.14
N ALA A 37 -5.69 -1.63 -47.07
CA ALA A 37 -6.35 -2.83 -47.52
C ALA A 37 -6.64 -3.77 -46.33
N GLY A 38 -7.80 -4.42 -46.42
CA GLY A 38 -8.28 -5.35 -45.42
C GLY A 38 -7.33 -6.52 -45.20
N LEU A 39 -7.08 -6.81 -43.92
CA LEU A 39 -6.66 -8.11 -43.46
C LEU A 39 -7.74 -8.56 -42.46
N ALA A 40 -8.68 -9.36 -42.97
CA ALA A 40 -9.66 -10.04 -42.14
C ALA A 40 -8.93 -11.11 -41.32
N LEU A 41 -8.46 -10.72 -40.13
CA LEU A 41 -7.98 -11.66 -39.13
C LEU A 41 -9.22 -12.36 -38.56
N CYS A 42 -9.40 -13.62 -38.93
CA CYS A 42 -10.39 -14.51 -38.31
C CYS A 42 -9.97 -14.71 -36.85
N GLY A 43 -10.50 -13.88 -35.97
CA GLY A 43 -10.29 -13.98 -34.53
C GLY A 43 -10.97 -15.24 -34.01
N MET A 44 -10.22 -16.33 -33.92
CA MET A 44 -10.55 -17.41 -32.99
C MET A 44 -10.44 -16.83 -31.58
N ALA A 45 -11.56 -16.36 -31.05
CA ALA A 45 -11.72 -16.07 -29.64
C ALA A 45 -11.55 -17.38 -28.88
N LEU A 46 -10.31 -17.70 -28.50
CA LEU A 46 -10.05 -18.62 -27.41
C LEU A 46 -10.71 -18.00 -26.18
N ALA A 47 -11.85 -18.54 -25.79
CA ALA A 47 -12.43 -18.30 -24.48
C ALA A 47 -11.42 -18.79 -23.44
N VAL A 48 -10.55 -17.90 -22.99
CA VAL A 48 -9.80 -18.11 -21.75
C VAL A 48 -10.89 -18.17 -20.68
N PRO A 49 -11.08 -19.30 -19.97
CA PRO A 49 -12.00 -19.33 -18.86
C PRO A 49 -11.50 -18.27 -17.88
N THR A 50 -12.23 -17.17 -17.79
CA THR A 50 -12.08 -16.20 -16.72
C THR A 50 -12.55 -16.97 -15.50
N ALA A 51 -11.62 -17.67 -14.85
CA ALA A 51 -11.84 -18.18 -13.51
C ALA A 51 -12.18 -16.93 -12.71
N ALA A 52 -13.47 -16.76 -12.43
CA ALA A 52 -13.95 -15.76 -11.51
C ALA A 52 -13.13 -15.99 -10.25
N ALA A 53 -12.22 -15.06 -9.97
CA ALA A 53 -11.51 -15.05 -8.70
C ALA A 53 -12.63 -15.09 -7.65
N GLU A 54 -12.73 -16.21 -6.95
CA GLU A 54 -13.60 -16.33 -5.80
C GLU A 54 -13.04 -15.31 -4.82
N ILE A 55 -13.69 -14.14 -4.78
CA ILE A 55 -13.45 -13.15 -3.73
C ILE A 55 -13.91 -13.88 -2.47
N VAL A 56 -12.97 -14.53 -1.80
CA VAL A 56 -13.15 -14.97 -0.43
C VAL A 56 -13.35 -13.67 0.32
N ALA A 57 -14.61 -13.33 0.60
CA ALA A 57 -14.94 -12.25 1.51
C ALA A 57 -14.28 -12.63 2.84
N ALA A 58 -13.11 -12.03 3.11
CA ALA A 58 -12.60 -11.95 4.47
C ALA A 58 -13.76 -11.38 5.30
N GLY A 59 -14.18 -12.15 6.31
CA GLY A 59 -15.55 -12.13 6.81
C GLY A 59 -16.10 -10.74 7.09
N THR A 60 -17.39 -10.56 6.80
CA THR A 60 -18.14 -9.41 7.31
C THR A 60 -18.06 -9.45 8.83
N ALA A 61 -17.40 -8.47 9.44
CA ALA A 61 -17.15 -8.41 10.88
C ALA A 61 -18.45 -8.08 11.64
N GLY A 62 -19.36 -9.05 11.69
CA GLY A 62 -20.53 -9.01 12.56
C GLY A 62 -20.12 -9.37 13.98
N THR A 63 -20.08 -8.35 14.85
CA THR A 63 -20.21 -8.40 16.32
C THR A 63 -19.72 -9.67 17.02
N THR A 64 -18.67 -9.52 17.83
CA THR A 64 -18.02 -10.52 18.72
C THR A 64 -17.17 -11.59 18.04
N GLY A 65 -15.85 -11.32 17.94
CA GLY A 65 -14.83 -12.32 17.59
C GLY A 65 -14.11 -12.11 16.27
N ALA A 66 -14.14 -10.91 15.69
CA ALA A 66 -13.30 -10.60 14.53
C ALA A 66 -11.81 -10.73 14.94
N THR A 67 -11.08 -11.57 14.22
CA THR A 67 -9.61 -11.58 14.26
C THR A 67 -9.16 -10.25 13.66
N ALA A 68 -9.04 -9.25 14.50
CA ALA A 68 -8.51 -7.96 14.13
C ALA A 68 -7.15 -8.16 13.46
N LEU A 69 -7.01 -7.68 12.23
CA LEU A 69 -5.71 -7.55 11.63
C LEU A 69 -5.12 -6.27 12.19
N TYR A 70 -4.50 -6.37 13.39
CA TYR A 70 -3.41 -5.45 13.72
C TYR A 70 -2.39 -5.70 12.65
N LEU A 71 -2.27 -4.76 11.73
CA LEU A 71 -1.42 -4.95 10.59
C LEU A 71 0.01 -5.06 11.12
N THR A 72 0.52 -6.28 11.24
CA THR A 72 1.97 -6.56 11.13
C THR A 72 2.51 -6.26 9.73
N LEU A 73 1.74 -5.55 8.88
CA LEU A 73 1.88 -5.49 7.44
C LEU A 73 1.35 -4.18 6.80
N PRO A 74 1.67 -2.97 7.28
CA PRO A 74 2.05 -1.99 6.28
C PRO A 74 3.27 -2.63 5.60
N SER A 75 3.10 -3.15 4.39
CA SER A 75 4.26 -3.75 3.69
C SER A 75 5.32 -2.69 3.45
N GLU A 76 4.87 -1.43 3.38
CA GLU A 76 5.70 -0.25 3.21
C GLU A 76 5.10 0.92 4.02
N LEU A 77 5.98 1.73 4.58
CA LEU A 77 5.67 2.99 5.25
C LEU A 77 6.32 4.11 4.44
N THR A 78 5.56 5.16 4.10
CA THR A 78 6.12 6.37 3.49
C THR A 78 5.93 7.55 4.43
N ALA A 79 7.00 8.31 4.69
CA ALA A 79 6.97 9.46 5.57
C ALA A 79 7.35 10.75 4.83
N SER A 80 6.98 11.91 5.39
CA SER A 80 7.41 13.22 4.89
C SER A 80 8.90 13.49 5.08
N GLU A 81 9.54 12.74 5.97
CA GLU A 81 10.93 12.90 6.41
C GLU A 81 11.63 11.54 6.47
N ALA A 82 12.96 11.54 6.54
CA ALA A 82 13.72 10.29 6.72
C ALA A 82 13.61 9.83 8.17
N LEU A 83 13.02 8.65 8.37
CA LEU A 83 12.88 8.05 9.70
C LEU A 83 14.13 7.27 10.09
N THR A 84 14.44 7.26 11.39
CA THR A 84 15.34 6.27 11.98
C THR A 84 14.70 4.88 12.01
N VAL A 85 15.49 3.85 12.31
CA VAL A 85 14.97 2.48 12.46
C VAL A 85 14.01 2.38 13.65
N GLU A 86 14.31 3.09 14.74
CA GLU A 86 13.46 3.11 15.95
C GLU A 86 12.13 3.81 15.67
N GLU A 87 12.15 4.98 15.03
CA GLU A 87 10.94 5.69 14.63
C GLU A 87 10.14 4.91 13.57
N THR A 88 10.80 4.17 12.68
CA THR A 88 10.06 3.30 11.75
C THR A 88 9.36 2.16 12.48
N ALA A 89 10.00 1.60 13.50
CA ALA A 89 9.44 0.47 14.25
C ALA A 89 8.24 0.89 15.12
N SER A 90 8.25 2.10 15.69
CA SER A 90 7.15 2.61 16.53
C SER A 90 5.84 2.85 15.76
N PHE A 91 5.88 3.02 14.43
CA PHE A 91 4.66 3.13 13.64
C PHE A 91 4.06 1.78 13.22
N LEU A 92 4.74 0.65 13.49
CA LEU A 92 4.38 -0.64 12.91
C LEU A 92 4.05 -1.66 14.00
N GLY A 93 2.95 -2.40 13.82
CA GLY A 93 2.63 -3.55 14.63
C GLY A 93 1.33 -3.41 15.42
N ARG A 94 1.33 -3.99 16.62
CA ARG A 94 0.19 -3.96 17.55
C ARG A 94 0.37 -2.80 18.50
N PRO A 95 -0.72 -2.30 19.13
CA PRO A 95 -0.60 -1.33 20.19
C PRO A 95 0.31 -1.87 21.31
N ASP A 96 1.44 -1.20 21.53
CA ASP A 96 2.49 -1.63 22.45
C ASP A 96 3.14 -0.49 23.25
N ASP A 97 2.55 0.70 23.18
CA ASP A 97 3.01 1.95 23.83
C ASP A 97 4.39 2.42 23.35
N VAL A 98 4.89 1.90 22.23
CA VAL A 98 6.10 2.37 21.58
C VAL A 98 5.73 3.33 20.47
N HIS A 99 5.83 4.63 20.75
CA HIS A 99 5.32 5.66 19.84
C HIS A 99 6.42 6.57 19.27
N THR A 100 6.02 7.37 18.28
CA THR A 100 6.79 8.52 17.80
C THR A 100 5.83 9.59 17.31
N GLY A 101 5.92 10.79 17.88
CA GLY A 101 5.12 11.93 17.48
C GLY A 101 5.37 12.37 16.05
N ILE A 102 4.30 12.64 15.31
CA ILE A 102 4.39 12.98 13.88
C ILE A 102 4.56 14.49 13.61
N GLY A 103 4.29 15.36 14.58
CA GLY A 103 4.48 16.80 14.49
C GLY A 103 3.66 17.45 13.37
N SER A 104 4.35 18.09 12.41
CA SER A 104 3.81 18.59 11.14
C SER A 104 4.07 17.66 9.95
N GLY A 105 4.63 16.48 10.23
CA GLY A 105 4.94 15.47 9.23
C GLY A 105 3.77 14.54 8.97
N PHE A 106 3.93 13.65 7.98
CA PHE A 106 2.95 12.62 7.70
C PHE A 106 3.56 11.23 7.68
N ILE A 107 2.74 10.23 8.00
CA ILE A 107 3.00 8.80 7.84
C ILE A 107 1.90 8.20 6.97
N THR A 108 2.27 7.51 5.90
CA THR A 108 1.35 6.77 5.02
C THR A 108 1.61 5.27 5.15
N TYR A 109 0.59 4.55 5.60
CA TYR A 109 0.53 3.10 5.65
C TYR A 109 0.06 2.54 4.31
N ASP A 110 0.83 1.63 3.73
CA ASP A 110 0.42 0.84 2.56
C ASP A 110 0.01 -0.57 2.98
N PHE A 111 -1.29 -0.89 2.83
CA PHE A 111 -1.88 -2.18 3.20
C PHE A 111 -1.54 -3.30 2.20
N GLY A 112 -0.73 -3.05 1.17
CA GLY A 112 -0.20 -4.06 0.26
C GLY A 112 -1.29 -4.77 -0.54
N SER A 113 -1.56 -6.04 -0.22
CA SER A 113 -2.66 -6.82 -0.81
C SER A 113 -4.00 -6.60 -0.13
N PHE A 114 -4.02 -6.09 1.10
CA PHE A 114 -5.27 -5.82 1.81
C PHE A 114 -5.90 -4.51 1.33
N ARG A 115 -7.23 -4.45 1.28
CA ARG A 115 -7.98 -3.22 1.01
C ARG A 115 -8.96 -2.98 2.13
N LEU A 116 -8.92 -1.79 2.71
CA LEU A 116 -10.02 -1.32 3.54
C LEU A 116 -11.25 -1.13 2.65
N VAL A 117 -12.40 -1.53 3.15
CA VAL A 117 -13.69 -1.41 2.46
C VAL A 117 -14.72 -0.81 3.39
N ASP A 118 -15.66 -0.05 2.83
CA ASP A 118 -16.80 0.50 3.54
C ASP A 118 -17.76 -0.62 3.95
N GLY A 119 -17.82 -0.89 5.25
CA GLY A 119 -18.69 -1.88 5.87
C GLY A 119 -19.81 -1.24 6.67
N ALA A 120 -20.39 -2.01 7.59
CA ALA A 120 -21.38 -1.45 8.51
C ALA A 120 -20.65 -0.74 9.66
N GLY A 121 -20.74 0.59 9.70
CA GLY A 121 -20.20 1.40 10.80
C GLY A 121 -18.71 1.72 10.59
N ALA A 122 -17.91 1.53 11.63
CA ALA A 122 -16.48 1.81 11.58
C ALA A 122 -15.70 0.77 10.78
N ASP A 123 -14.70 1.22 10.01
CA ASP A 123 -13.91 0.38 9.09
C ASP A 123 -12.45 0.21 9.50
N PHE A 124 -11.92 1.10 10.32
CA PHE A 124 -10.58 0.97 10.89
C PHE A 124 -10.44 1.73 12.21
N ASN A 125 -9.44 1.35 13.01
CA ASN A 125 -9.01 2.01 14.23
C ASN A 125 -7.67 2.73 14.03
N VAL A 126 -7.51 3.86 14.72
CA VAL A 126 -6.23 4.52 14.97
C VAL A 126 -6.02 4.58 16.48
N TYR A 127 -4.82 4.24 16.92
CA TYR A 127 -4.41 4.20 18.31
C TYR A 127 -3.37 5.29 18.57
N GLU A 128 -3.52 5.94 19.71
CA GLU A 128 -2.57 6.87 20.30
C GLU A 128 -1.92 6.20 21.51
N VAL A 129 -0.71 6.57 21.86
CA VAL A 129 -0.07 6.11 23.10
C VAL A 129 -0.96 6.43 24.31
N ASP A 130 -1.03 5.54 25.29
CA ASP A 130 -1.95 5.66 26.43
C ASP A 130 -1.49 6.63 27.55
N PHE A 131 -0.70 7.64 27.19
CA PHE A 131 -0.06 8.57 28.11
C PHE A 131 -0.31 10.03 27.76
N GLY A 132 -0.38 10.90 28.78
CA GLY A 132 -0.46 12.34 28.58
C GLY A 132 -1.88 12.84 28.32
N THR A 133 -2.08 13.52 27.19
CA THR A 133 -3.39 14.04 26.75
C THR A 133 -3.78 13.49 25.40
N VAL A 134 -5.06 13.16 25.20
CA VAL A 134 -5.57 12.68 23.90
C VAL A 134 -5.43 13.76 22.82
N GLU A 135 -4.79 13.41 21.71
CA GLU A 135 -4.29 14.31 20.67
C GLU A 135 -4.88 14.01 19.27
N PHE A 136 -5.97 13.27 19.14
CA PHE A 136 -6.60 13.02 17.82
C PHE A 136 -6.93 14.29 17.00
N ALA A 137 -7.09 15.45 17.63
CA ALA A 137 -7.28 16.74 16.93
C ALA A 137 -5.98 17.32 16.34
N SER A 138 -4.84 16.71 16.63
CA SER A 138 -3.50 17.09 16.18
C SER A 138 -3.07 16.35 14.91
N ALA A 139 -3.96 15.58 14.28
CA ALA A 139 -3.71 14.89 13.02
C ALA A 139 -4.99 14.81 12.16
N ASP A 140 -4.82 15.06 10.86
CA ASP A 140 -5.82 14.68 9.86
C ASP A 140 -5.72 13.17 9.60
N ILE A 141 -6.87 12.52 9.47
CA ILE A 141 -6.97 11.08 9.17
C ILE A 141 -7.43 10.94 7.72
N LEU A 142 -6.54 10.49 6.84
CA LEU A 142 -6.82 10.47 5.40
C LEU A 142 -6.72 9.08 4.81
N VAL A 143 -7.54 8.81 3.80
CA VAL A 143 -7.52 7.53 3.08
C VAL A 143 -7.38 7.74 1.58
N SER A 144 -6.77 6.77 0.90
CA SER A 144 -6.58 6.81 -0.55
C SER A 144 -6.61 5.43 -1.19
N ALA A 145 -7.14 5.36 -2.41
CA ALA A 145 -7.09 4.17 -3.25
C ALA A 145 -5.78 4.08 -4.07
N ASP A 146 -5.21 5.22 -4.46
CA ASP A 146 -4.12 5.34 -5.43
C ASP A 146 -2.81 5.87 -4.84
N GLY A 147 -2.82 6.36 -3.60
CA GLY A 147 -1.67 6.94 -2.91
C GLY A 147 -1.36 8.37 -3.35
N LEU A 148 -2.24 8.99 -4.15
CA LEU A 148 -2.09 10.35 -4.67
C LEU A 148 -3.24 11.24 -4.21
N THR A 149 -4.47 10.75 -4.31
CA THR A 149 -5.68 11.47 -3.94
C THR A 149 -6.14 11.00 -2.57
N PHE A 150 -6.00 11.88 -1.58
CA PHE A 150 -6.39 11.60 -0.19
C PHE A 150 -7.69 12.30 0.16
N PHE A 151 -8.55 11.61 0.90
CA PHE A 151 -9.80 12.14 1.45
C PHE A 151 -9.74 12.09 2.99
N ASN A 152 -10.03 13.21 3.64
CA ASN A 152 -10.02 13.31 5.10
C ASN A 152 -11.33 12.71 5.67
N VAL A 153 -11.18 11.70 6.52
CA VAL A 153 -12.27 10.99 7.23
C VAL A 153 -12.33 11.31 8.72
N GLU A 154 -11.54 12.26 9.23
CA GLU A 154 -11.48 12.64 10.65
C GLU A 154 -12.88 12.94 11.23
N GLY A 155 -13.73 13.62 10.45
CA GLY A 155 -15.10 13.95 10.84
C GLY A 155 -16.04 12.76 11.06
N THR A 156 -15.59 11.54 10.72
CA THR A 156 -16.32 10.28 10.97
C THR A 156 -15.92 9.60 12.28
N GLY A 157 -14.96 10.19 13.02
CA GLY A 157 -14.41 9.61 14.24
C GLY A 157 -15.47 9.29 15.30
N VAL A 158 -15.53 8.03 15.71
CA VAL A 158 -16.40 7.53 16.78
C VAL A 158 -15.60 6.79 17.85
N ALA A 159 -16.28 6.39 18.94
CA ALA A 159 -15.69 5.50 19.94
C ALA A 159 -15.17 4.23 19.27
N ALA A 160 -13.96 3.81 19.64
CA ALA A 160 -13.32 2.70 18.97
C ALA A 160 -14.10 1.39 19.12
N VAL A 161 -14.11 0.60 18.05
CA VAL A 161 -14.53 -0.79 18.07
C VAL A 161 -13.44 -1.61 18.75
N ASP A 162 -13.80 -2.40 19.77
CA ASP A 162 -12.85 -3.28 20.46
C ASP A 162 -12.39 -4.41 19.53
N LEU A 163 -11.07 -4.57 19.45
CA LEU A 163 -10.40 -5.53 18.58
C LEU A 163 -9.53 -6.52 19.40
N ALA A 164 -9.38 -7.75 18.92
CA ALA A 164 -8.62 -8.80 19.63
C ALA A 164 -7.11 -8.55 19.55
N GLY A 165 -6.48 -8.05 20.60
CA GLY A 165 -5.14 -7.44 20.56
C GLY A 165 -5.09 -6.05 21.24
N ASP A 166 -6.25 -5.50 21.62
CA ASP A 166 -6.41 -4.24 22.33
C ASP A 166 -6.05 -4.32 23.82
N GLU A 167 -5.56 -5.46 24.30
CA GLU A 167 -5.38 -5.68 25.74
C GLU A 167 -4.32 -4.76 26.36
N THR A 168 -3.41 -4.22 25.55
CA THR A 168 -2.48 -3.15 25.95
C THR A 168 -3.21 -1.81 26.09
N HIS A 169 -4.07 -1.46 25.11
CA HIS A 169 -4.85 -0.22 25.07
C HIS A 169 -6.22 -0.37 25.75
N SER A 170 -6.18 -0.45 27.07
CA SER A 170 -7.36 -0.70 27.91
C SER A 170 -8.31 0.49 28.05
N VAL A 171 -7.90 1.70 27.64
CA VAL A 171 -8.72 2.92 27.78
C VAL A 171 -9.23 3.38 26.42
N ALA A 172 -10.56 3.37 26.27
CA ALA A 172 -11.23 3.68 25.01
C ALA A 172 -11.01 5.12 24.48
N THR A 173 -10.46 6.03 25.27
CA THR A 173 -10.20 7.41 24.85
C THR A 173 -8.93 7.56 24.00
N TRP A 174 -7.99 6.60 24.08
CA TRP A 174 -6.73 6.58 23.32
C TRP A 174 -6.83 5.84 21.99
N ARG A 175 -8.06 5.57 21.56
CA ARG A 175 -8.35 4.93 20.28
C ARG A 175 -9.61 5.52 19.69
N ARG A 176 -9.63 5.63 18.37
CA ARG A 176 -10.81 6.06 17.61
C ARG A 176 -11.01 5.18 16.40
N SER A 177 -12.28 4.93 16.08
CA SER A 177 -12.63 4.33 14.80
C SER A 177 -13.12 5.35 13.80
N TYR A 178 -12.94 5.05 12.52
CA TYR A 178 -13.34 5.90 11.41
C TYR A 178 -14.10 5.09 10.36
N ASP A 179 -15.00 5.75 9.66
CA ASP A 179 -15.90 5.19 8.64
C ASP A 179 -15.51 5.73 7.25
N LEU A 180 -15.49 4.86 6.25
CA LEU A 180 -15.10 5.15 4.88
C LEU A 180 -16.27 5.56 4.00
N GLY A 181 -17.53 5.45 4.44
CA GLY A 181 -18.71 5.70 3.60
C GLY A 181 -18.72 7.10 2.94
N ALA A 182 -18.25 8.12 3.66
CA ALA A 182 -18.08 9.46 3.10
C ALA A 182 -16.99 9.51 2.01
N ALA A 183 -15.88 8.81 2.22
CA ALA A 183 -14.78 8.72 1.24
C ALA A 183 -15.19 7.94 -0.01
N VAL A 184 -15.94 6.85 0.13
CA VAL A 184 -16.51 6.08 -0.99
C VAL A 184 -17.36 6.96 -1.87
N THR A 185 -18.26 7.72 -1.25
CA THR A 185 -19.16 8.65 -1.96
C THR A 185 -18.39 9.76 -2.65
N ALA A 186 -17.39 10.34 -1.99
CA ALA A 186 -16.65 11.49 -2.51
C ALA A 186 -15.65 11.12 -3.62
N LEU A 187 -14.96 9.99 -3.50
CA LEU A 187 -13.93 9.57 -4.45
C LEU A 187 -14.46 8.63 -5.55
N GLY A 188 -15.66 8.05 -5.37
CA GLY A 188 -16.23 7.10 -6.34
C GLY A 188 -15.47 5.77 -6.41
N VAL A 189 -14.82 5.38 -5.30
CA VAL A 189 -14.06 4.13 -5.15
C VAL A 189 -14.65 3.29 -4.02
N SER A 190 -14.53 1.97 -4.08
CA SER A 190 -15.05 1.06 -3.05
C SER A 190 -13.97 0.39 -2.18
N GLN A 191 -12.70 0.71 -2.44
CA GLN A 191 -11.54 0.07 -1.82
C GLN A 191 -10.44 1.09 -1.59
N PHE A 192 -9.80 1.04 -0.42
CA PHE A 192 -8.70 1.91 -0.05
C PHE A 192 -7.48 1.07 0.28
N ARG A 193 -6.32 1.51 -0.22
CA ARG A 193 -5.04 0.83 -0.01
C ARG A 193 -4.16 1.59 0.97
N PHE A 194 -4.36 2.89 1.09
CA PHE A 194 -3.50 3.76 1.88
C PHE A 194 -4.30 4.46 2.98
N LEU A 195 -3.72 4.48 4.18
CA LEU A 195 -4.12 5.34 5.29
C LEU A 195 -2.97 6.30 5.53
N ARG A 196 -3.26 7.59 5.68
CA ARG A 196 -2.29 8.61 6.06
C ARG A 196 -2.72 9.28 7.34
N LEU A 197 -1.76 9.42 8.25
CA LEU A 197 -1.84 10.33 9.39
C LEU A 197 -1.01 11.55 9.02
N ASP A 198 -1.64 12.72 8.99
CA ASP A 198 -0.99 13.98 8.62
C ASP A 198 -1.04 14.93 9.82
N GLY A 199 0.11 15.15 10.44
CA GLY A 199 0.23 15.93 11.66
C GLY A 199 -0.07 17.41 11.41
N THR A 200 -0.92 18.00 12.25
CA THR A 200 -1.30 19.42 12.14
C THR A 200 -0.57 20.30 13.16
N SER A 201 0.27 19.69 14.01
CA SER A 201 1.07 20.34 15.03
C SER A 201 2.38 20.91 14.46
N SER A 202 3.21 21.51 15.31
CA SER A 202 4.55 21.98 14.93
C SER A 202 5.63 20.92 15.22
N GLY A 203 6.76 21.00 14.52
CA GLY A 203 7.92 20.10 14.72
C GLY A 203 7.97 18.98 13.69
N GLY A 204 9.13 18.37 13.49
CA GLY A 204 9.28 17.20 12.63
C GLY A 204 8.82 15.92 13.32
N ILE A 205 8.93 14.80 12.61
CA ILE A 205 8.64 13.47 13.18
C ILE A 205 9.71 13.15 14.22
N SER A 206 9.34 13.09 15.50
CA SER A 206 10.21 12.70 16.63
C SER A 206 9.47 12.77 17.97
N GLY A 207 9.90 11.95 18.94
CA GLY A 207 9.56 12.11 20.35
C GLY A 207 8.06 12.20 20.62
N ASN A 208 7.62 13.28 21.28
CA ASN A 208 6.22 13.56 21.62
C ASN A 208 5.71 14.82 20.86
N ASN A 209 6.08 14.96 19.59
CA ASN A 209 5.64 16.10 18.80
C ASN A 209 4.22 15.85 18.27
N GLY A 210 3.24 16.57 18.78
CA GLY A 210 1.90 16.57 18.19
C GLY A 210 1.13 15.29 18.48
N PHE A 211 0.60 14.65 17.45
CA PHE A 211 -0.09 13.37 17.60
C PHE A 211 0.96 12.25 17.73
N ASP A 212 0.80 11.41 18.77
CA ASP A 212 1.68 10.30 19.11
C ASP A 212 1.02 8.95 18.73
N PRO A 213 0.95 8.59 17.42
CA PRO A 213 0.33 7.35 17.00
C PRO A 213 1.14 6.15 17.48
N ASP A 214 0.42 5.10 17.85
CA ASP A 214 0.96 3.83 18.31
C ASP A 214 0.64 2.71 17.30
N ALA A 215 -0.59 2.67 16.79
CA ALA A 215 -0.98 1.65 15.81
C ALA A 215 -2.13 2.08 14.90
N VAL A 216 -2.34 1.28 13.85
CA VAL A 216 -3.53 1.32 12.99
C VAL A 216 -4.04 -0.10 12.76
N ALA A 217 -5.35 -0.30 12.74
CA ALA A 217 -5.94 -1.63 12.53
C ALA A 217 -7.16 -1.57 11.61
N GLY A 218 -7.26 -2.50 10.66
CA GLY A 218 -8.44 -2.64 9.80
C GLY A 218 -9.55 -3.44 10.49
N ILE A 219 -10.79 -2.96 10.40
CA ILE A 219 -12.01 -3.65 10.84
C ILE A 219 -12.67 -4.33 9.63
N ASN A 220 -12.97 -3.55 8.59
CA ASN A 220 -13.59 -4.03 7.36
C ASN A 220 -12.55 -4.00 6.23
N PHE A 221 -12.12 -5.18 5.79
CA PHE A 221 -11.13 -5.30 4.73
C PHE A 221 -11.32 -6.56 3.89
N ILE A 222 -10.72 -6.57 2.71
CA ILE A 222 -10.60 -7.75 1.85
C ILE A 222 -9.11 -8.05 1.60
N ASP A 223 -8.79 -9.33 1.45
CA ASP A 223 -7.46 -9.78 1.06
C ASP A 223 -7.42 -10.06 -0.46
N LEU A 224 -6.58 -9.30 -1.18
CA LEU A 224 -6.35 -9.50 -2.61
C LEU A 224 -5.11 -10.36 -2.89
N THR A 225 -4.53 -11.01 -1.88
CA THR A 225 -3.41 -11.93 -2.07
C THR A 225 -3.88 -13.04 -3.00
N PRO A 226 -3.29 -13.19 -4.20
CA PRO A 226 -3.70 -14.24 -5.11
C PRO A 226 -3.49 -15.58 -4.40
N PRO A 227 -4.44 -16.54 -4.51
CA PRO A 227 -4.23 -17.88 -4.01
C PRO A 227 -2.91 -18.38 -4.55
N VAL A 228 -1.96 -18.72 -3.68
CA VAL A 228 -0.69 -19.29 -4.10
C VAL A 228 -1.05 -20.57 -4.83
N GLY A 229 -0.92 -20.58 -6.17
CA GLY A 229 -1.31 -21.71 -6.99
C GLY A 229 -0.66 -22.95 -6.39
N GLY A 230 -1.50 -23.89 -5.93
CA GLY A 230 -1.03 -25.02 -5.15
C GLY A 230 0.15 -25.65 -5.86
N VAL A 231 1.30 -25.72 -5.18
CA VAL A 231 2.43 -26.48 -5.69
C VAL A 231 1.88 -27.87 -5.99
N PRO A 232 2.06 -28.41 -7.22
CA PRO A 232 1.51 -29.71 -7.55
C PRO A 232 1.86 -30.69 -6.45
N GLU A 233 0.88 -31.43 -5.95
CA GLU A 233 1.14 -32.38 -4.87
C GLU A 233 2.26 -33.35 -5.28
N PRO A 234 3.03 -33.91 -4.34
CA PRO A 234 4.10 -34.86 -4.67
C PRO A 234 3.66 -36.00 -5.60
N GLY A 235 2.39 -36.42 -5.51
CA GLY A 235 1.78 -37.37 -6.43
C GLY A 235 1.65 -36.85 -7.87
N THR A 236 1.31 -35.59 -8.07
CA THR A 236 1.26 -34.95 -9.39
C THR A 236 2.65 -34.87 -10.01
N TRP A 237 3.68 -34.54 -9.23
CA TRP A 237 5.07 -34.62 -9.70
C TRP A 237 5.43 -36.04 -10.11
N ALA A 238 5.08 -37.03 -9.29
CA ALA A 238 5.35 -38.43 -9.58
C ALA A 238 4.63 -38.90 -10.86
N LEU A 239 3.39 -38.46 -11.10
CA LEU A 239 2.64 -38.77 -12.32
C LEU A 239 3.21 -38.08 -13.55
N MET A 240 3.67 -36.82 -13.44
CA MET A 240 4.34 -36.14 -14.54
C MET A 240 5.66 -36.81 -14.89
N ILE A 241 6.52 -37.06 -13.88
CA ILE A 241 7.81 -37.74 -14.07
C ILE A 241 7.59 -39.16 -14.59
N GLY A 242 6.65 -39.90 -14.01
CA GLY A 242 6.28 -41.24 -14.44
C GLY A 242 5.75 -41.26 -15.87
N GLY A 243 4.90 -40.30 -16.24
CA GLY A 243 4.37 -40.14 -17.59
C GLY A 243 5.46 -39.85 -18.62
N PHE A 244 6.36 -38.90 -18.32
CA PHE A 244 7.50 -38.60 -19.19
C PHE A 244 8.48 -39.79 -19.29
N GLY A 245 8.70 -40.50 -18.18
CA GLY A 245 9.51 -41.71 -18.14
C GLY A 245 8.94 -42.83 -19.03
N LEU A 246 7.63 -43.06 -18.98
CA LEU A 246 6.96 -44.06 -19.81
C LEU A 246 7.02 -43.72 -21.30
N VAL A 247 6.73 -42.46 -21.67
CA VAL A 247 6.80 -42.02 -23.08
C VAL A 247 8.23 -42.13 -23.61
N GLY A 248 9.21 -41.64 -22.84
CA GLY A 248 10.62 -41.74 -23.20
C GLY A 248 11.11 -43.19 -23.32
N GLY A 249 10.68 -44.07 -22.40
CA GLY A 249 10.98 -45.50 -22.44
C GLY A 249 10.38 -46.19 -23.68
N ALA A 250 9.14 -45.86 -24.03
CA ALA A 250 8.47 -46.41 -25.22
C ALA A 250 9.20 -46.00 -26.53
N MET A 251 9.63 -44.74 -26.64
CA MET A 251 10.38 -44.25 -27.80
C MET A 251 11.73 -44.98 -27.97
N ARG A 252 12.49 -45.16 -26.87
CA ARG A 252 13.78 -45.88 -26.89
C ARG A 252 13.63 -47.36 -27.28
N ARG A 253 12.50 -47.99 -26.93
CA ARG A 253 12.25 -49.39 -27.30
C ARG A 253 11.99 -49.55 -28.80
N ARG A 254 11.36 -48.57 -29.45
CA ARG A 254 11.08 -48.61 -30.90
C ARG A 254 12.35 -48.48 -31.74
N THR A 255 13.29 -47.62 -31.34
CA THR A 255 14.58 -47.49 -32.06
C THR A 255 15.43 -48.77 -31.97
N ALA A 256 15.47 -49.43 -30.81
CA ALA A 256 16.21 -50.68 -30.65
C ALA A 256 15.71 -51.81 -31.56
N LEU A 257 14.40 -51.90 -31.78
CA LEU A 257 13.82 -52.91 -32.68
C LEU A 257 14.09 -52.62 -34.17
N ALA A 258 14.21 -51.34 -34.53
CA ALA A 258 14.54 -50.94 -35.90
C ALA A 258 15.99 -51.27 -36.29
N THR A 259 16.93 -51.27 -35.34
CA THR A 259 18.35 -51.56 -35.60
C THR A 259 18.68 -53.06 -35.71
N VAL A 260 17.85 -53.94 -35.17
CA VAL A 260 18.07 -55.41 -35.22
C VAL A 260 17.56 -56.03 -36.53
N ALA A 261 16.75 -55.30 -37.29
CA ALA A 261 16.15 -55.77 -38.55
C ALA A 261 16.92 -55.34 -39.82
N ALA A 262 18.09 -54.73 -39.68
CA ALA A 262 18.98 -54.32 -40.76
C ALA A 262 20.27 -55.17 -40.75
#